data_AF-A0A7C8HGS2-F1
#
_entry.id   AF-A0A7C8HGS2-F1
#
_cell.length_a   1.000
_cell.length_b   1.000
_cell.length_c   1.000
_cell.angle_alpha   90.00
_cell.angle_beta   90.00
_cell.angle_gamma   90.00
#
_symmetry.space_group_name_H-M   'P 1'
#
loop_
_entity.id
_entity.type
_entity.pdbx_description
1 polymer ?
#
loop_
_entity_poly.entity_id
_entity_poly.type
_entity_poly.pdbx_seq_one_letter_code
_entity_poly.pdbx_strand_id
1 'polypeptide(L)' 'QVGRQASRARLFHELAVRFRDFARVLDEVRERTAMCTDGAVLLLYERWRRTGSPELLRRLLRRGVTPERPASGGASLN' A
#
# COMPACT_ATOMS: atom_id res chain seq x y z
N GLN A 1 12.59 -33.50 -9.94
CA GLN A 1 11.52 -32.81 -9.17
C GLN A 1 11.62 -31.27 -9.22
N VAL A 2 12.81 -30.69 -9.41
CA VAL A 2 13.06 -29.23 -9.44
C VAL A 2 12.34 -28.47 -10.58
N GLY A 3 12.18 -29.08 -11.75
CA GLY A 3 11.54 -28.43 -12.91
C GLY A 3 10.06 -28.03 -12.70
N ARG A 4 9.28 -28.82 -11.96
CA ARG A 4 7.85 -28.51 -11.68
C ARG A 4 7.68 -27.30 -10.75
N GLN A 5 8.60 -27.11 -9.81
CA GLN A 5 8.57 -25.98 -8.90
C GLN A 5 8.90 -24.67 -9.63
N ALA A 6 9.90 -24.70 -10.51
CA ALA A 6 10.26 -23.54 -11.34
C ALA A 6 9.10 -23.10 -12.25
N SER A 7 8.36 -24.04 -12.85
CA SER A 7 7.19 -23.72 -13.67
C SER A 7 6.06 -23.09 -12.85
N ARG A 8 5.77 -23.62 -11.65
CA ARG A 8 4.77 -23.03 -10.75
C ARG A 8 5.19 -21.63 -10.30
N ALA A 9 6.45 -21.43 -9.93
CA ALA A 9 6.98 -20.14 -9.51
C ALA A 9 6.83 -19.08 -10.61
N ARG A 10 7.10 -19.43 -11.88
CA ARG A 10 6.88 -18.54 -13.03
C ARG A 10 5.42 -18.17 -13.22
N LEU A 11 4.51 -19.14 -13.13
CA LEU A 11 3.07 -18.91 -13.29
C LEU A 11 2.51 -18.04 -12.16
N PHE A 12 2.91 -18.30 -10.91
CA PHE A 12 2.52 -17.44 -9.79
C PHE A 12 3.13 -16.03 -9.89
N HIS A 13 4.35 -15.91 -10.42
CA HIS A 13 4.96 -14.61 -10.68
C HIS A 13 4.17 -13.83 -11.73
N GLU A 14 3.78 -14.47 -12.83
CA GLU A 14 2.96 -13.86 -13.87
C GLU A 14 1.60 -13.38 -13.33
N LEU A 15 0.93 -14.23 -12.53
CA LEU A 15 -0.31 -13.86 -11.85
C LEU A 15 -0.11 -12.68 -10.89
N ALA A 16 0.97 -12.68 -10.11
CA ALA A 16 1.27 -11.60 -9.17
C ALA A 16 1.53 -10.27 -9.91
N VAL A 17 2.20 -10.32 -11.07
CA VAL A 17 2.42 -9.14 -11.91
C VAL A 17 1.08 -8.60 -12.42
N ARG A 18 0.22 -9.46 -12.98
CA ARG A 18 -1.09 -9.05 -13.51
C ARG A 18 -2.05 -8.60 -12.41
N PHE A 19 -1.97 -9.19 -11.22
CA PHE A 19 -2.78 -8.79 -10.07
C PHE A 19 -2.54 -7.33 -9.66
N ARG A 20 -1.32 -6.80 -9.85
CA ARG A 20 -1.02 -5.38 -9.58
C ARG A 20 -1.87 -4.43 -10.42
N ASP A 21 -2.13 -4.78 -11.68
CA ASP A 21 -2.94 -3.95 -12.58
C ASP A 21 -4.40 -3.91 -12.11
N PHE A 22 -4.96 -5.06 -11.71
CA PHE A 22 -6.30 -5.12 -11.11
C PHE A 22 -6.38 -4.36 -9.79
N ALA A 23 -5.40 -4.54 -8.91
CA ALA A 23 -5.33 -3.84 -7.64
C ALA A 23 -5.24 -2.32 -7.83
N ARG A 24 -4.54 -1.85 -8.86
CA ARG A 24 -4.47 -0.44 -9.23
C ARG A 24 -5.83 0.11 -9.62
N VAL A 25 -6.58 -0.59 -10.48
CA VAL A 25 -7.92 -0.15 -10.89
C VAL A 25 -8.88 -0.11 -9.70
N LEU A 26 -8.83 -1.11 -8.83
CA LEU A 26 -9.62 -1.13 -7.59
C LEU A 26 -9.24 0.03 -6.64
N ASP A 27 -7.97 0.39 -6.58
CA ASP A 27 -7.50 1.56 -5.85
C ASP A 27 -8.04 2.86 -6.46
N GLU A 28 -8.05 2.99 -7.79
CA GLU A 28 -8.61 4.17 -8.48
C GLU A 28 -10.12 4.29 -8.28
N VAL A 29 -10.86 3.18 -8.32
CA VAL A 29 -12.29 3.14 -8.00
C VAL A 29 -12.51 3.47 -6.52
N ARG A 30 -11.75 2.86 -5.61
CA ARG A 30 -11.81 3.15 -4.17
C ARG A 30 -11.56 4.63 -3.90
N GLU A 31 -10.60 5.25 -4.58
CA GLU A 31 -10.38 6.70 -4.47
C GLU A 31 -11.65 7.45 -4.89
N ARG A 32 -12.20 7.20 -6.08
CA ARG A 32 -13.42 7.86 -6.56
C ARG A 32 -14.63 7.66 -5.65
N THR A 33 -14.77 6.49 -5.02
CA THR A 33 -15.90 6.15 -4.15
C THR A 33 -15.70 6.59 -2.69
N ALA A 34 -14.47 6.57 -2.18
CA ALA A 34 -14.14 6.95 -0.80
C ALA A 34 -13.88 8.46 -0.63
N MET A 35 -13.86 9.23 -1.73
CA MET A 35 -13.74 10.70 -1.75
C MET A 35 -14.92 11.44 -1.09
N CYS A 36 -15.90 10.77 -0.48
CA CYS A 36 -17.06 11.41 0.13
C CYS A 36 -16.98 11.64 1.64
N THR A 37 -15.94 11.21 2.38
CA THR A 37 -15.90 11.41 3.84
C THR A 37 -14.49 11.56 4.42
N ASP A 38 -14.36 12.44 5.42
CA ASP A 38 -13.11 12.70 6.17
C ASP A 38 -12.51 11.41 6.79
N GLY A 39 -13.34 10.43 7.13
CA GLY A 39 -12.90 9.12 7.64
C GLY A 39 -12.04 8.31 6.66
N ALA A 40 -12.16 8.54 5.35
CA ALA A 40 -11.34 7.87 4.34
C ALA A 40 -9.87 8.33 4.38
N VAL A 41 -9.61 9.56 4.83
CA VAL A 41 -8.25 10.11 5.01
C VAL A 41 -7.55 9.43 6.18
N LEU A 42 -8.26 9.23 7.30
CA LEU A 42 -7.72 8.51 8.46
C LEU A 42 -7.39 7.05 8.15
N LEU A 43 -8.25 6.34 7.43
CA LEU A 43 -7.96 4.97 6.98
C LEU A 43 -6.77 4.90 6.03
N LEU A 44 -6.59 5.91 5.16
CA LEU A 44 -5.42 6.01 4.30
C LEU A 44 -4.13 6.22 5.13
N TYR A 45 -4.20 7.09 6.14
CA TYR A 45 -3.10 7.34 7.08
C TYR A 45 -2.71 6.07 7.85
N GLU A 46 -3.67 5.37 8.46
CA GLU A 46 -3.44 4.11 9.17
C GLU A 46 -2.80 3.04 8.26
N ARG A 47 -3.28 2.93 7.02
CA ARG A 47 -2.72 2.00 6.04
C ARG A 47 -1.29 2.37 5.66
N TRP A 48 -0.99 3.65 5.47
CA TRP A 48 0.38 4.12 5.27
C TRP A 48 1.25 3.80 6.49
N ARG A 49 0.78 4.09 7.70
CA ARG A 49 1.53 3.87 8.93
C ARG A 49 1.91 2.39 9.12
N ARG A 50 1.03 1.47 8.70
CA ARG A 50 1.28 0.01 8.74
C ARG A 50 2.21 -0.49 7.64
N THR A 51 2.11 0.05 6.43
CA THR A 51 2.85 -0.48 5.25
C THR A 51 4.12 0.29 4.91
N GLY A 52 4.22 1.55 5.33
CA GLY A 52 5.28 2.48 4.94
C GLY A 52 5.32 2.77 3.43
N SER A 53 4.26 2.45 2.68
CA SER A 53 4.27 2.51 1.22
C SER A 53 4.48 3.95 0.71
N PRO A 54 5.48 4.21 -0.15
CA PRO A 54 5.75 5.54 -0.69
C PRO A 54 4.59 6.07 -1.56
N GLU A 55 3.82 5.16 -2.15
CA GLU A 55 2.63 5.51 -2.93
C GLU A 55 1.50 6.04 -2.04
N LEU A 56 1.33 5.48 -0.84
CA LEU A 56 0.35 6.00 0.12
C LEU A 56 0.81 7.32 0.74
N LEU A 57 2.11 7.51 0.95
CA LEU A 57 2.69 8.80 1.38
C LEU A 57 2.39 9.90 0.36
N ARG A 58 2.67 9.64 -0.92
CA ARG A 58 2.35 10.57 -2.02
C ARG A 58 0.86 10.92 -2.06
N ARG A 59 -0.01 9.96 -1.75
CA ARG A 59 -1.46 10.19 -1.69
C ARG A 59 -1.87 11.07 -0.50
N LEU A 60 -1.25 10.90 0.67
CA LEU A 60 -1.49 11.76 1.84
C LEU A 60 -1.01 13.20 1.59
N LEU A 61 0.19 13.35 1.02
CA LEU A 61 0.78 14.66 0.71
C LEU A 61 -0.07 15.45 -0.29
N ARG A 62 -0.62 14.79 -1.33
CA ARG A 62 -1.55 15.45 -2.28
C ARG A 62 -2.83 15.97 -1.63
N ARG A 63 -3.19 15.44 -0.45
CA ARG A 63 -4.36 15.88 0.33
C ARG A 63 -3.98 16.92 1.40
N GLY A 64 -2.76 17.45 1.37
CA GLY A 64 -2.26 18.40 2.36
C GLY A 64 -1.92 17.77 3.72
N VAL A 65 -2.02 16.44 3.84
CA VAL A 65 -1.67 15.72 5.07
C VAL A 65 -0.21 15.33 4.99
N THR A 66 0.60 15.86 5.91
CA THR A 66 2.01 15.48 6.05
C THR A 66 2.12 14.47 7.19
N PRO A 67 2.22 13.17 6.89
CA PRO A 67 2.22 12.17 7.94
C PRO A 67 3.64 12.03 8.52
N GLU A 68 3.78 12.23 9.82
CA GLU A 68 5.02 11.90 10.52
C GLU A 68 5.09 10.39 10.70
N ARG A 69 6.16 9.76 10.21
CA ARG A 69 6.36 8.34 10.47
C ARG A 69 6.68 8.26 11.95
N PRO A 70 5.90 7.53 12.78
CA PRO A 70 6.31 7.35 14.16
C PRO A 70 7.69 6.72 14.10
N ALA A 71 8.68 7.41 14.68
CA ALA A 71 10.04 6.92 14.77
C ALA A 71 9.97 5.50 15.28
N SER A 72 10.37 4.53 14.46
CA SER A 72 10.43 3.14 14.87
C SER A 72 11.43 3.06 16.01
N GLY A 73 10.91 3.05 17.25
CA GLY A 73 11.65 2.75 18.46
C GLY A 73 13.00 3.44 18.59
N GLY A 74 13.01 4.73 18.92
CA GLY A 74 14.12 5.33 19.66
C GLY A 74 14.05 4.89 21.13
N ALA A 75 14.13 3.59 21.39
CA ALA A 75 14.46 3.08 22.71
C ALA A 75 15.96 3.32 22.92
N SER A 76 16.31 4.48 23.45
CA SER A 76 17.57 4.67 24.16
C SER A 76 17.23 5.33 25.49
N LEU A 77 17.54 4.60 26.55
CA LEU A 77 17.37 5.00 27.94
C LEU A 77 18.00 6.37 28.21
N ASN A 78 17.25 7.22 28.92
CA ASN A 78 17.76 8.13 29.94
C ASN A 78 16.67 8.37 30.98
#